data_AF-A0A480AL21-F1
#
_entry.id   AF-A0A480AL21-F1
#
_cell.length_a   1.000
_cell.length_b   1.000
_cell.length_c   1.000
_cell.angle_alpha   90.00
_cell.angle_beta   90.00
_cell.angle_gamma   90.00
#
_symmetry.space_group_name_H-M   'P 1'
#
loop_
_entity.id
_entity.type
_entity.pdbx_description
1 polymer ?
#
loop_
_entity_poly.entity_id
_entity_poly.type
_entity_poly.pdbx_seq_one_letter_code
_entity_poly.pdbx_strand_id
1 'polypeptide(L)' 'MDVNDLRALSTVFMFVAFIGIVGFAISRRRRAAFDEAAQVPFLDDQPVAGGPAGEKQ' A
#
# COMPACT_ATOMS: atom_id res chain seq x y z
N MET A 1 -38.28 -5.25 17.35
CA MET A 1 -37.10 -5.91 16.78
C MET A 1 -36.91 -7.20 17.56
N ASP A 2 -37.27 -8.32 16.96
CA ASP A 2 -37.24 -9.63 17.62
C ASP A 2 -35.82 -10.21 17.65
N VAL A 3 -35.65 -11.33 18.32
CA VAL A 3 -34.38 -12.08 18.35
C VAL A 3 -33.86 -12.43 16.94
N ASN A 4 -34.78 -12.55 15.98
CA ASN A 4 -34.44 -12.77 14.58
C ASN A 4 -33.76 -11.55 13.96
N ASP A 5 -34.24 -10.34 14.25
CA ASP A 5 -33.67 -9.10 13.71
C ASP A 5 -32.28 -8.83 14.28
N LEU A 6 -32.06 -9.13 15.57
CA LEU A 6 -30.75 -9.01 16.21
C LEU A 6 -29.70 -9.93 15.55
N ARG A 7 -30.09 -11.16 15.22
CA ARG A 7 -29.20 -12.15 14.60
C ARG A 7 -28.93 -11.86 13.12
N ALA A 8 -29.95 -11.40 12.40
CA ALA A 8 -29.80 -10.92 11.04
C ALA A 8 -28.88 -9.70 11.00
N LEU A 9 -29.10 -8.73 11.89
CA LEU A 9 -28.31 -7.50 11.99
C LEU A 9 -26.85 -7.80 12.35
N SER A 10 -26.58 -8.69 13.32
CA SER A 10 -25.21 -9.02 13.71
C SER A 10 -24.40 -9.65 12.57
N THR A 11 -25.05 -10.51 11.78
CA THR A 11 -24.41 -11.20 10.66
C THR A 11 -24.08 -10.23 9.53
N VAL A 12 -25.04 -9.36 9.17
CA VAL A 12 -24.84 -8.32 8.16
C VAL A 12 -23.79 -7.30 8.63
N PHE A 13 -23.82 -6.90 9.89
CA PHE A 13 -22.85 -5.98 10.46
C PHE A 13 -21.41 -6.51 10.37
N MET A 14 -21.19 -7.77 10.75
CA MET A 14 -19.88 -8.41 10.61
C MET A 14 -19.42 -8.51 9.16
N PHE A 15 -20.34 -8.82 8.25
CA PHE A 15 -20.04 -8.90 6.82
C PHE A 15 -19.63 -7.54 6.25
N VAL A 16 -20.36 -6.48 6.59
CA VAL A 16 -20.03 -5.11 6.18
C VAL A 16 -18.71 -4.64 6.80
N ALA A 17 -18.47 -4.94 8.08
CA ALA A 17 -17.21 -4.63 8.75
C ALA A 17 -16.02 -5.34 8.07
N PHE A 18 -16.18 -6.60 7.69
CA PHE A 18 -15.17 -7.37 6.95
C PHE A 18 -14.85 -6.71 5.60
N ILE A 19 -15.86 -6.39 4.81
CA ILE A 19 -15.67 -5.71 3.52
C ILE A 19 -15.01 -4.34 3.72
N GLY A 20 -15.39 -3.60 4.76
CA GLY A 20 -14.78 -2.33 5.12
C GLY A 20 -13.29 -2.44 5.41
N ILE A 21 -12.88 -3.47 6.17
CA ILE A 21 -11.47 -3.73 6.48
C ILE A 21 -10.70 -4.15 5.24
N VAL A 22 -11.27 -5.04 4.41
CA VAL A 22 -10.65 -5.49 3.15
C VAL A 22 -10.49 -4.32 2.18
N GLY A 23 -11.52 -3.51 2.00
CA GLY A 23 -11.49 -2.29 1.19
C GLY A 23 -10.46 -1.30 1.71
N PHE A 24 -10.39 -1.08 3.02
CA PHE A 24 -9.36 -0.23 3.66
C PHE A 24 -7.95 -0.78 3.46
N ALA A 25 -7.75 -2.10 3.53
CA ALA A 25 -6.47 -2.74 3.31
C ALA A 25 -6.00 -2.62 1.85
N ILE A 26 -6.93 -2.69 0.89
CA ILE A 26 -6.66 -2.53 -0.54
C ILE A 26 -6.49 -1.06 -0.93
N SER A 27 -7.16 -0.13 -0.23
CA SER A 27 -7.22 1.31 -0.56
C SER A 27 -5.92 2.07 -0.23
N ARG A 28 -4.81 1.65 -0.82
CA ARG A 28 -3.69 2.56 -1.12
C ARG A 28 -2.85 3.04 0.08
N ARG A 29 -3.27 2.82 1.34
CA ARG A 29 -2.51 3.25 2.54
C ARG A 29 -1.16 2.54 2.71
N ARG A 30 -0.90 1.45 1.98
CA ARG A 30 0.41 0.78 1.93
C ARG A 30 1.19 1.01 0.63
N ARG A 31 0.54 1.40 -0.48
CA ARG A 31 1.26 1.62 -1.74
C ARG A 31 2.25 2.78 -1.67
N ALA A 32 1.93 3.85 -0.93
CA ALA A 32 2.83 5.01 -0.81
C ALA A 32 4.19 4.66 -0.16
N ALA A 33 4.21 3.81 0.86
CA ALA A 33 5.46 3.39 1.51
C ALA A 33 6.25 2.36 0.69
N PHE A 34 5.57 1.61 -0.19
CA PHE A 34 6.22 0.64 -1.08
C PHE A 34 6.75 1.27 -2.38
N ASP A 35 6.12 2.32 -2.92
CA ASP A 35 6.65 3.04 -4.10
C ASP A 35 7.99 3.71 -3.78
N GLU A 36 8.12 4.29 -2.57
CA GLU A 36 9.38 4.90 -2.10
C GLU A 36 10.46 3.85 -1.82
N ALA A 37 10.10 2.72 -1.20
CA ALA A 37 11.02 1.59 -0.99
C ALA A 37 11.40 0.86 -2.30
N ALA A 38 10.53 0.89 -3.31
CA ALA A 38 10.80 0.31 -4.62
C ALA A 38 11.81 1.14 -5.42
N GLN A 39 11.96 2.44 -5.11
CA GLN A 39 13.01 3.28 -5.70
C GLN A 39 14.39 3.03 -5.09
N VAL A 40 14.50 2.38 -3.92
CA VAL A 40 15.78 2.07 -3.26
C VAL A 40 16.78 1.34 -4.17
N PRO A 41 16.44 0.22 -4.86
CA PRO A 41 17.37 -0.43 -5.79
C PRO A 41 17.70 0.39 -7.05
N PHE A 42 16.90 1.42 -7.38
CA PHE A 42 17.11 2.26 -8.56
C PHE A 42 17.80 3.60 -8.25
N LEU A 43 17.85 4.01 -6.99
CA LEU A 43 18.59 5.18 -6.53
C LEU A 43 20.11 4.94 -6.60
N ASP A 44 20.54 3.69 -6.45
CA ASP A 44 21.94 3.26 -6.57
C ASP A 44 22.40 3.10 -8.04
N ASP A 45 21.47 2.96 -8.98
CA ASP A 45 21.72 2.80 -10.43
C ASP A 45 21.68 4.12 -11.22
N GLN A 46 21.49 5.26 -10.55
CA GLN A 46 21.70 6.55 -11.20
C GLN A 46 23.19 6.62 -11.62
N PRO A 47 23.50 6.57 -12.93
CA PRO A 47 24.87 6.79 -13.35
C PRO A 47 25.18 8.22 -12.94
N VAL A 48 26.18 8.39 -12.09
CA VAL A 48 26.69 9.70 -11.67
C VAL A 48 27.08 10.46 -12.95
N ALA A 49 26.15 11.24 -13.50
CA ALA A 49 26.33 12.12 -14.64
C ALA A 49 27.10 13.37 -14.16
N GLY A 50 28.31 13.14 -13.65
CA GLY A 50 29.10 14.11 -12.92
C GLY A 50 30.38 13.54 -12.29
N GLY A 51 31.10 12.68 -13.01
CA GLY A 51 32.51 12.35 -12.73
C GLY A 51 33.36 12.81 -13.92
N PRO A 52 34.52 13.47 -13.71
CA PRO A 52 35.11 14.37 -14.68
C PRO A 52 35.57 13.64 -15.94
N ALA A 53 35.15 14.18 -17.08
CA ALA A 53 35.85 13.98 -18.33
C ALA A 53 37.29 14.53 -18.19
N GLY A 54 38.25 13.66 -17.90
CA GLY A 54 39.64 14.11 -17.74
C GLY A 54 40.57 13.10 -17.11
N GLU A 55 40.73 11.91 -17.71
CA GLU A 55 41.98 11.16 -17.55
C GLU A 55 42.36 10.61 -18.92
N LYS A 56 42.99 11.49 -19.71
CA LYS A 56 43.90 11.09 -20.79
C LYS A 56 45.30 11.21 -20.21
N GLN A 57 45.84 10.11 -19.68
CA GLN A 57 47.27 9.93 -19.50
C GLN A 57 47.63 8.45 -19.60
#